data_AF-A0A259P3C2-F1
#
_entry.id   AF-A0A259P3C2-F1
#
_cell.length_a   1.000
_cell.length_b   1.000
_cell.length_c   1.000
_cell.angle_alpha   90.00
_cell.angle_beta   90.00
_cell.angle_gamma   90.00
#
_symmetry.space_group_name_H-M   'P 1'
#
loop_
_entity.id
_entity.type
_entity.pdbx_description
1 polymer ?
#
loop_
_entity_poly.entity_id
_entity_poly.type
_entity_poly.pdbx_seq_one_letter_code
_entity_poly.pdbx_strand_id
1 'polypeptide(L)'
;MTKLASSRASTSIPSTSQEAIERFCDACWLEDGLAQNSLSAYRRDLLLLAQWLYKDSGTDLYGVTEKDLTAYIAYRRADKATTANRRLTVFKRFYRHALRMNLVNSDPCIG
;
A
#
# COMPACT_ATOMS: atom_id res chain seq x y z
N MET A 1 0.96 35.47 -22.17
CA MET A 1 0.97 35.30 -20.69
C MET A 1 1.10 33.83 -20.37
N THR A 2 1.96 33.52 -19.43
CA THR A 2 2.71 32.27 -19.28
C THR A 2 1.87 31.08 -18.77
N LYS A 3 2.17 29.91 -19.32
CA LYS A 3 1.68 28.56 -18.99
C LYS A 3 1.91 28.21 -17.51
N LEU A 4 0.87 27.96 -16.72
CA LEU A 4 1.01 27.25 -15.44
C LEU A 4 0.72 25.76 -15.68
N ALA A 5 1.77 25.03 -16.07
CA ALA A 5 1.73 23.57 -16.06
C ALA A 5 1.54 23.13 -14.61
N SER A 6 0.46 22.40 -14.34
CA SER A 6 0.26 21.68 -13.09
C SER A 6 1.36 20.62 -13.01
N SER A 7 2.43 20.91 -12.26
CA SER A 7 3.45 19.93 -11.91
C SER A 7 2.80 18.90 -10.99
N ARG A 8 2.33 17.81 -11.58
CA ARG A 8 1.96 16.61 -10.84
C ARG A 8 3.27 16.02 -10.36
N ALA A 9 3.70 16.39 -9.16
CA ALA A 9 4.89 15.82 -8.55
C ALA A 9 4.78 14.30 -8.63
N SER A 10 5.62 13.67 -9.46
CA SER A 10 5.78 12.23 -9.54
C SER A 10 6.25 11.79 -8.18
N THR A 11 5.33 11.41 -7.29
CA THR A 11 5.71 10.97 -5.96
C THR A 11 6.28 9.57 -6.14
N SER A 12 7.61 9.49 -6.23
CA SER A 12 8.32 8.23 -6.42
C SER A 12 8.09 7.31 -5.22
N ILE A 13 8.10 6.01 -5.48
CA ILE A 13 8.15 4.95 -4.47
C ILE A 13 9.40 4.10 -4.75
N PRO A 14 9.91 3.35 -3.76
CA PRO A 14 10.96 2.36 -4.01
C PRO A 14 10.52 1.36 -5.09
N SER A 15 11.44 0.95 -5.96
CA SER A 15 11.16 -0.09 -6.97
C SER A 15 10.68 -1.38 -6.32
N THR A 16 11.24 -1.75 -5.16
CA THR A 16 10.78 -2.88 -4.33
C THR A 16 9.29 -2.79 -4.01
N SER A 17 8.79 -1.60 -3.62
CA SER A 17 7.37 -1.40 -3.35
C SER A 17 6.52 -1.49 -4.61
N GLN A 18 7.01 -1.02 -5.75
CA GLN A 18 6.29 -1.14 -7.02
C GLN A 18 6.13 -2.60 -7.42
N GLU A 19 7.22 -3.36 -7.40
CA GLU A 19 7.20 -4.80 -7.68
C GLU A 19 6.31 -5.56 -6.70
N ALA A 20 6.35 -5.22 -5.41
CA ALA A 20 5.51 -5.83 -4.38
C ALA A 20 4.02 -5.67 -4.68
N ILE A 21 3.61 -4.49 -5.13
CA ILE A 21 2.21 -4.19 -5.48
C ILE A 21 1.78 -5.00 -6.71
N GLU A 22 2.63 -5.07 -7.73
CA GLU A 22 2.35 -5.82 -8.96
C GLU A 22 2.20 -7.31 -8.67
N ARG A 23 3.19 -7.91 -7.99
CA ARG A 23 3.18 -9.33 -7.61
C ARG A 23 1.95 -9.68 -6.75
N PHE A 24 1.59 -8.84 -5.79
CA PHE A 24 0.40 -9.06 -4.97
C PHE A 24 -0.90 -8.99 -5.78
N CYS A 25 -1.02 -8.02 -6.69
CA CYS A 25 -2.20 -7.90 -7.55
C CYS A 25 -2.34 -9.11 -8.48
N ASP A 26 -1.23 -9.58 -9.05
CA ASP A 26 -1.22 -10.77 -9.91
C ASP A 26 -1.60 -12.02 -9.12
N ALA A 27 -1.07 -12.19 -7.90
CA ALA A 27 -1.48 -13.27 -7.01
C ALA A 27 -2.97 -13.23 -6.68
N CYS A 28 -3.51 -12.06 -6.31
CA CYS A 28 -4.94 -11.92 -6.06
C CYS A 28 -5.81 -12.18 -7.30
N TRP A 29 -5.31 -11.89 -8.50
CA TRP A 29 -6.03 -12.21 -9.72
C TRP A 29 -6.03 -13.72 -10.00
N LEU A 30 -4.87 -14.36 -9.90
CA LEU A 30 -4.69 -15.79 -10.20
C LEU A 30 -5.30 -16.71 -9.13
N GLU A 31 -5.13 -16.39 -7.85
CA GLU A 31 -5.57 -17.22 -6.72
C GLU A 31 -7.05 -16.97 -6.37
N ASP A 32 -7.48 -15.70 -6.30
CA ASP A 32 -8.81 -15.32 -5.79
C ASP A 32 -9.79 -14.89 -6.90
N GLY A 33 -9.34 -14.76 -8.16
CA GLY A 33 -10.18 -14.29 -9.26
C GLY A 33 -10.71 -12.86 -9.06
N LEU A 34 -9.99 -12.00 -8.34
CA LEU A 34 -10.47 -10.65 -8.04
C LEU A 34 -10.73 -9.84 -9.32
N ALA A 35 -11.89 -9.19 -9.37
CA ALA A 35 -12.26 -8.29 -10.46
C ALA A 35 -11.34 -7.07 -10.54
N GLN A 36 -11.23 -6.48 -11.74
CA GLN A 36 -10.34 -5.35 -12.03
C GLN A 36 -10.56 -4.14 -11.11
N ASN A 37 -11.81 -3.84 -10.74
CA ASN A 37 -12.13 -2.73 -9.84
C ASN A 37 -11.55 -2.95 -8.43
N SER A 38 -11.63 -4.18 -7.92
CA SER A 38 -11.04 -4.56 -6.63
C SER A 38 -9.52 -4.46 -6.68
N LEU A 39 -8.88 -5.01 -7.72
CA LEU A 39 -7.43 -4.92 -7.91
C LEU A 39 -6.96 -3.47 -8.03
N SER A 40 -7.71 -2.62 -8.73
CA SER A 40 -7.40 -1.19 -8.85
C SER A 40 -7.48 -0.46 -7.51
N ALA A 41 -8.48 -0.80 -6.69
CA ALA A 41 -8.63 -0.27 -5.35
C ALA A 41 -7.49 -0.72 -4.41
N TYR A 42 -7.06 -1.99 -4.52
CA TYR A 42 -5.96 -2.56 -3.73
C TYR A 42 -4.64 -1.89 -4.10
N ARG A 43 -4.32 -1.82 -5.39
CA ARG A 43 -3.15 -1.11 -5.93
C ARG A 43 -3.09 0.32 -5.44
N ARG A 44 -4.21 1.06 -5.50
CA ARG A 44 -4.25 2.46 -5.05
C ARG A 44 -3.95 2.61 -3.56
N ASP A 45 -4.45 1.71 -2.73
CA ASP A 45 -4.22 1.79 -1.29
C ASP A 45 -2.77 1.49 -0.92
N LEU A 46 -2.18 0.45 -1.50
CA LEU A 46 -0.77 0.11 -1.27
C LEU A 46 0.16 1.19 -1.82
N LEU A 47 -0.16 1.76 -2.99
CA LEU A 47 0.60 2.87 -3.57
C LEU A 47 0.59 4.10 -2.66
N LEU A 48 -0.54 4.40 -2.00
CA LEU A 48 -0.63 5.52 -1.06
C LEU A 48 0.14 5.28 0.23
N LEU A 49 0.19 4.02 0.70
CA LEU A 49 1.03 3.64 1.84
C LEU A 49 2.51 3.77 1.47
N ALA A 50 2.93 3.19 0.35
CA ALA A 50 4.31 3.24 -0.14
C ALA A 50 4.84 4.66 -0.33
N GLN A 51 4.02 5.55 -0.92
CA GLN A 51 4.39 6.98 -1.07
C GLN A 51 4.58 7.67 0.27
N TRP A 52 3.73 7.37 1.25
CA TRP A 52 3.83 7.98 2.57
C TRP A 52 5.07 7.49 3.33
N LEU A 53 5.32 6.17 3.33
CA LEU A 53 6.51 5.57 3.94
C LEU A 53 7.80 6.09 3.32
N TYR A 54 7.86 6.15 1.98
CA TYR A 54 9.04 6.62 1.29
C TYR A 54 9.36 8.08 1.61
N LYS A 55 8.32 8.92 1.72
CA LYS A 55 8.48 10.32 2.10
C LYS A 55 8.90 10.50 3.55
N ASP A 56 8.40 9.66 4.46
CA ASP A 56 8.62 9.79 5.91
C ASP A 56 9.99 9.23 6.34
N SER A 57 10.30 8.00 5.92
CA SER A 57 11.48 7.25 6.39
C SER A 57 12.31 6.59 5.28
N GLY A 58 11.84 6.64 4.02
CA GLY A 58 12.48 5.94 2.90
C GLY A 58 12.17 4.44 2.86
N THR A 59 11.36 3.94 3.80
CA THR A 59 11.00 2.53 3.95
C THR A 59 10.12 2.02 2.80
N ASP A 60 10.34 0.78 2.39
CA ASP A 60 9.50 0.08 1.41
C ASP A 60 8.36 -0.71 2.08
N LEU A 61 7.50 -1.33 1.28
CA LEU A 61 6.35 -2.09 1.78
C LEU A 61 6.70 -3.37 2.56
N TYR A 62 7.94 -3.87 2.49
CA TYR A 62 8.37 -5.05 3.25
C TYR A 62 9.09 -4.68 4.56
N GLY A 63 9.61 -3.46 4.68
CA GLY A 63 10.20 -2.94 5.91
C GLY A 63 9.23 -2.35 6.92
N VAL A 64 7.91 -2.47 6.71
CA VAL A 64 6.89 -1.81 7.52
C VAL A 64 6.73 -2.46 8.89
N THR A 65 6.68 -1.63 9.93
CA THR A 65 6.38 -2.05 11.31
C THR A 65 4.93 -1.74 11.70
N GLU A 66 4.46 -2.32 12.81
CA GLU A 66 3.15 -1.98 13.40
C GLU A 66 3.03 -0.48 13.71
N LYS A 67 4.14 0.13 14.19
CA LYS A 67 4.19 1.56 14.50
C LYS A 67 3.95 2.41 13.26
N ASP A 68 4.51 2.02 12.12
CA ASP A 68 4.35 2.73 10.85
C ASP A 68 2.90 2.64 10.35
N LEU A 69 2.26 1.47 10.46
CA LEU A 69 0.84 1.32 10.11
C LEU A 69 -0.07 2.15 11.03
N THR A 70 0.22 2.16 12.33
CA THR A 70 -0.52 2.99 13.29
C THR A 70 -0.38 4.47 12.96
N ALA A 71 0.85 4.92 12.67
CA ALA A 71 1.13 6.30 12.26
C ALA A 71 0.41 6.66 10.94
N TYR A 72 0.40 5.75 9.97
CA TYR A 72 -0.30 5.95 8.70
C TYR A 72 -1.82 6.06 8.89
N ILE A 73 -2.42 5.19 9.72
CA ILE A 73 -3.86 5.25 10.03
C ILE A 73 -4.20 6.58 10.71
N ALA A 74 -3.38 7.03 11.67
CA ALA A 74 -3.55 8.32 12.31
C ALA A 74 -3.42 9.50 11.32
N TYR A 75 -2.45 9.44 10.41
CA TYR A 75 -2.29 10.41 9.32
C TYR A 75 -3.52 10.49 8.41
N ARG A 76 -4.21 9.35 8.21
CA ARG A 76 -5.41 9.22 7.37
C ARG A 76 -6.74 9.31 8.14
N ARG A 77 -6.73 9.77 9.40
CA ARG A 77 -7.92 9.81 10.28
C ARG A 77 -9.15 10.51 9.72
N ALA A 78 -8.98 11.41 8.75
CA ALA A 78 -10.07 12.14 8.10
C ALA A 78 -10.78 11.33 6.99
N ASP A 79 -10.26 10.16 6.61
CA ASP A 79 -10.91 9.31 5.63
C ASP A 79 -12.26 8.78 6.15
N LYS A 80 -13.21 8.63 5.24
CA LYS A 80 -14.50 7.97 5.56
C LYS A 80 -14.25 6.56 6.08
N ALA A 81 -15.08 6.11 7.02
CA ALA A 81 -14.97 4.78 7.64
C ALA A 81 -14.89 3.63 6.60
N THR A 82 -15.67 3.71 5.52
CA THR A 82 -15.64 2.70 4.44
C THR A 82 -14.29 2.65 3.71
N THR A 83 -13.65 3.80 3.50
CA THR A 83 -12.31 3.88 2.91
C THR A 83 -11.26 3.32 3.85
N ALA A 84 -11.33 3.65 5.14
CA ALA A 84 -10.41 3.16 6.15
C ALA A 84 -10.50 1.63 6.31
N ASN A 85 -11.71 1.08 6.39
CA ASN A 85 -11.95 -0.37 6.49
C ASN A 85 -11.45 -1.13 5.25
N ARG A 86 -11.68 -0.56 4.06
CA ARG A 86 -11.15 -1.12 2.81
C ARG A 86 -9.62 -1.16 2.85
N ARG A 87 -8.95 -0.08 3.23
CA ARG A 87 -7.48 -0.05 3.37
C ARG A 87 -6.96 -1.09 4.34
N LEU A 88 -7.54 -1.16 5.53
CA LEU A 88 -7.14 -2.13 6.52
C LEU A 88 -7.28 -3.57 5.99
N THR A 89 -8.34 -3.84 5.23
CA THR A 89 -8.54 -5.13 4.55
C THR A 89 -7.44 -5.40 3.52
N VAL A 90 -7.08 -4.39 2.71
CA VAL A 90 -5.98 -4.50 1.74
C VAL A 90 -4.66 -4.78 2.45
N PHE A 91 -4.33 -4.04 3.51
CA PHE A 91 -3.08 -4.21 4.25
C PHE A 91 -2.99 -5.60 4.87
N LYS A 92 -4.04 -6.06 5.57
CA LYS A 92 -4.07 -7.41 6.14
C LYS A 92 -3.88 -8.50 5.08
N ARG A 93 -4.53 -8.36 3.91
CA ARG A 93 -4.36 -9.33 2.81
C ARG A 93 -2.93 -9.29 2.24
N PHE A 94 -2.39 -8.09 2.02
CA PHE A 94 -1.03 -7.91 1.52
C PHE A 94 0.02 -8.51 2.45
N TYR A 95 0.00 -8.19 3.74
CA TYR A 95 1.01 -8.68 4.68
C TYR A 95 0.88 -10.17 4.99
N ARG A 96 -0.35 -10.73 4.98
CA ARG A 96 -0.53 -12.20 5.02
C ARG A 96 0.05 -12.89 3.79
N HIS A 97 -0.11 -12.31 2.61
CA HIS A 97 0.51 -12.81 1.39
C HIS A 97 2.04 -12.71 1.47
N ALA A 98 2.57 -11.56 1.88
CA ALA A 98 4.01 -11.33 2.02
C ALA A 98 4.65 -12.30 3.02
N LEU A 99 4.00 -12.56 4.16
CA LEU A 99 4.46 -13.52 5.16
C LEU A 99 4.48 -14.95 4.59
N ARG A 100 3.41 -15.37 3.88
CA ARG A 100 3.34 -16.68 3.21
C ARG A 100 4.45 -16.86 2.16
N MET A 101 4.88 -15.77 1.53
CA MET A 101 5.95 -15.76 0.53
C MET A 101 7.35 -15.55 1.13
N ASN A 102 7.49 -15.52 2.46
CA ASN A 102 8.74 -15.22 3.19
C ASN A 102 9.38 -13.88 2.79
N LEU A 103 8.57 -12.88 2.43
CA LEU A 103 9.03 -11.52 2.07
C LEU A 103 9.10 -10.60 3.28
N VAL A 104 8.41 -10.94 4.37
CA VAL A 104 8.47 -10.28 5.67
C VAL A 104 8.59 -11.33 6.77
N ASN A 105 9.17 -10.96 7.92
CA ASN A 105 9.36 -11.86 9.05
C ASN A 105 8.13 -11.94 9.97
N SER A 106 7.26 -10.93 9.93
CA SER A 106 6.04 -10.85 10.73
C SER A 106 4.96 -10.05 9.99
N ASP A 107 3.70 -10.23 10.38
CA ASP A 107 2.58 -9.42 9.88
C ASP A 107 2.43 -8.16 10.75
N PRO A 108 2.75 -6.95 10.26
CA PRO A 108 2.62 -5.72 11.03
C PRO A 108 1.17 -5.34 11.36
N CYS A 109 0.17 -6.05 10.82
CA CYS A 109 -1.25 -5.81 11.12
C CYS A 109 -1.78 -6.58 12.35
N ILE A 110 -1.01 -7.50 12.93
CA ILE A 110 -1.49 -8.39 14.00
C ILE A 110 -0.80 -8.11 15.35
N GLY A 111 0.37 -7.49 15.35
CA GLY A 111 1.18 -7.27 16.56
C GLY A 111 1.95 -8.52 16.97
#